data_AF-A0A392PQY6-F1
#
_entry.id   AF-A0A392PQY6-F1
#
_cell.length_a   1.000
_cell.length_b   1.000
_cell.length_c   1.000
_cell.angle_alpha   90.00
_cell.angle_beta   90.00
_cell.angle_gamma   90.00
#
_symmetry.space_group_name_H-M   'P 1'
#
loop_
_entity.id
_entity.type
_entity.pdbx_description
1 polymer ?
#
loop_
_entity_poly.entity_id
_entity_poly.type
_entity_poly.pdbx_seq_one_letter_code
_entity_poly.pdbx_strand_id
1 'polypeptide(L)'
;MQTENLELKKLVYLYLINYAKSQPDLAILADSQDPNPLIRALAVRTMGCIRVDKITEYLCDPLQRCLKDDDPYVRKTAAICVAKLYDINAELVEDRGFLESLKDLISDNNPMVVANAVAALAEIQDN
;
A
#
# COMPACT_ATOMS: atom_id res chain seq x y z
N MET A 1 6.86 20.32 1.13
CA MET A 1 6.89 21.30 0.02
C MET A 1 5.69 21.02 -0.88
N GLN A 2 4.68 21.90 -0.87
CA GLN A 2 3.51 21.77 -1.74
C GLN A 2 3.74 22.58 -3.02
N THR A 3 3.77 21.91 -4.17
CA THR A 3 3.82 22.52 -5.50
C THR A 3 2.75 21.87 -6.38
N GLU A 4 2.03 22.66 -7.16
CA GLU A 4 0.97 22.21 -8.06
C GLU A 4 1.50 21.79 -9.44
N ASN A 5 2.79 21.99 -9.70
CA ASN A 5 3.39 21.64 -10.98
C ASN A 5 3.59 20.12 -11.07
N LEU A 6 2.85 19.47 -11.96
CA LEU A 6 2.84 18.02 -12.15
C LEU A 6 4.21 17.47 -12.61
N GLU A 7 4.93 18.20 -13.45
CA GLU A 7 6.27 17.80 -13.91
C GLU A 7 7.29 17.91 -12.78
N LEU A 8 7.18 18.96 -11.97
CA LEU A 8 8.01 19.12 -10.78
C LEU A 8 7.70 18.03 -9.75
N LYS A 9 6.42 17.66 -9.57
CA LYS A 9 6.03 16.53 -8.72
C LYS A 9 6.65 15.23 -9.23
N LYS A 10 6.62 14.95 -10.55
CA LYS A 10 7.30 13.78 -11.15
C LYS A 10 8.80 13.77 -10.89
N LEU A 11 9.46 14.93 -11.01
CA LEU A 11 10.89 15.07 -10.70
C LEU A 11 11.19 14.88 -9.22
N VAL A 12 10.33 15.39 -8.33
CA VAL A 12 10.42 15.18 -6.89
C VAL A 12 10.19 13.71 -6.55
N TYR A 13 9.23 13.02 -7.16
CA TYR A 13 9.08 11.56 -6.98
C TYR A 13 10.27 10.80 -7.51
N LEU A 14 10.81 11.18 -8.67
CA LEU A 14 12.02 10.56 -9.21
C LEU A 14 13.23 10.80 -8.28
N TYR A 15 13.35 11.99 -7.72
CA TYR A 15 14.37 12.33 -6.74
C TYR A 15 14.19 11.53 -5.45
N LEU A 16 12.98 11.47 -4.90
CA LEU A 16 12.64 10.69 -3.71
C LEU A 16 12.86 9.18 -3.94
N ILE A 17 12.51 8.63 -5.11
CA ILE A 17 12.80 7.24 -5.48
C ILE A 17 14.32 6.98 -5.51
N ASN A 18 15.10 7.93 -6.06
CA ASN A 18 16.56 7.81 -6.14
C ASN A 18 17.27 8.02 -4.79
N TYR A 19 16.73 8.86 -3.91
CA TYR A 19 17.27 9.18 -2.57
C TYR A 19 16.58 8.44 -1.42
N ALA A 20 15.59 7.58 -1.69
CA ALA A 20 14.99 6.69 -0.70
C ALA A 20 16.02 5.77 -0.04
N LYS A 21 17.16 5.54 -0.69
CA LYS A 21 18.31 4.84 -0.07
C LYS A 21 18.95 5.61 1.10
N SER A 22 18.76 6.93 1.18
CA SER A 22 19.42 7.82 2.15
C SER A 22 18.61 8.01 3.44
N GLN A 23 17.27 8.11 3.34
CA GLN A 23 16.34 8.20 4.46
C GLN A 23 14.97 7.59 4.06
N PRO A 24 14.86 6.26 4.00
CA PRO A 24 13.64 5.59 3.54
C PRO A 24 12.44 5.80 4.48
N ASP A 25 12.67 5.82 5.79
CA ASP A 25 11.57 5.61 6.75
C ASP A 25 10.61 6.81 6.89
N LEU A 26 11.13 8.05 6.82
CA LEU A 26 10.30 9.25 7.05
C LEU A 26 9.55 9.72 5.80
N ALA A 27 10.14 9.57 4.61
CA ALA A 27 9.54 10.01 3.35
C ALA A 27 8.38 9.09 2.93
N ILE A 28 8.56 7.77 3.12
CA ILE A 28 7.59 6.78 2.70
C ILE A 28 6.30 6.85 3.54
N LEU A 29 6.40 7.17 4.83
CA LEU A 29 5.22 7.31 5.71
C LEU A 29 4.37 8.54 5.35
N ALA A 30 5.02 9.67 5.05
CA ALA A 30 4.37 10.92 4.69
C ALA A 30 3.59 10.82 3.35
N ASP A 31 4.10 10.04 2.40
CA ASP A 31 3.50 9.88 1.08
C ASP A 31 2.18 9.07 1.12
N SER A 32 1.95 8.24 2.15
CA SER A 32 0.70 7.49 2.33
C SER A 32 -0.53 8.37 2.62
N GLN A 33 -0.32 9.65 2.94
CA GLN A 33 -1.37 10.63 3.21
C GLN A 33 -1.37 11.78 2.19
N ASP A 34 -0.62 11.68 1.10
CA ASP A 34 -0.62 12.72 0.06
C ASP A 34 -2.04 12.86 -0.54
N PRO A 35 -2.51 14.08 -0.84
CA PRO A 35 -3.82 14.28 -1.46
C PRO A 35 -3.98 13.55 -2.79
N ASN A 36 -2.89 13.23 -3.50
CA ASN A 36 -2.93 12.53 -4.76
C ASN A 36 -2.94 10.99 -4.56
N PRO A 37 -3.96 10.28 -5.09
CA PRO A 37 -4.11 8.83 -4.91
C PRO A 37 -2.97 8.01 -5.52
N LEU A 38 -2.35 8.48 -6.62
CA LEU A 38 -1.23 7.76 -7.24
C LEU A 38 -0.02 7.68 -6.31
N ILE A 39 0.17 8.70 -5.48
CA ILE A 39 1.30 8.79 -4.56
C ILE A 39 1.06 7.94 -3.32
N ARG A 40 -0.17 7.97 -2.79
CA ARG A 40 -0.57 7.05 -1.70
C ARG A 40 -0.42 5.58 -2.12
N ALA A 41 -0.92 5.23 -3.30
CA ALA A 41 -0.78 3.88 -3.85
C ALA A 41 0.69 3.49 -4.08
N LEU A 42 1.50 4.41 -4.61
CA LEU A 42 2.93 4.19 -4.81
C LEU A 42 3.65 3.95 -3.47
N ALA A 43 3.34 4.72 -2.44
CA ALA A 43 3.92 4.58 -1.11
C ALA A 43 3.65 3.18 -0.54
N VAL A 44 2.38 2.75 -0.51
CA VAL A 44 1.99 1.42 -0.01
C VAL A 44 2.63 0.29 -0.80
N ARG A 45 2.64 0.39 -2.14
CA ARG A 45 3.28 -0.60 -2.99
C ARG A 45 4.80 -0.69 -2.74
N THR A 46 5.44 0.45 -2.49
CA THR A 46 6.88 0.52 -2.25
C THR A 46 7.22 -0.09 -0.90
N MET A 47 6.46 0.25 0.15
CA MET A 47 6.60 -0.37 1.49
C MET A 47 6.45 -1.88 1.45
N GLY A 48 5.40 -2.40 0.78
CA GLY A 48 5.17 -3.85 0.68
C GLY A 48 6.21 -4.62 -0.15
N CYS A 49 7.09 -3.92 -0.88
CA CYS A 49 8.22 -4.56 -1.57
C CYS A 49 9.49 -4.60 -0.71
N ILE A 50 9.55 -3.85 0.39
CA ILE A 50 10.72 -3.80 1.26
C ILE A 50 10.57 -4.86 2.35
N ARG A 51 11.27 -5.99 2.19
CA ARG A 51 11.28 -7.12 3.13
C ARG A 51 12.20 -6.86 4.33
N VAL A 52 11.88 -5.82 5.12
CA VAL A 52 12.60 -5.49 6.35
C VAL A 52 11.58 -5.40 7.48
N ASP A 53 11.78 -6.18 8.54
CA ASP A 53 10.82 -6.34 9.65
C ASP A 53 10.41 -5.01 10.30
N LYS A 54 11.35 -4.05 10.40
CA LYS A 54 11.03 -2.70 10.88
C LYS A 54 10.00 -1.99 10.00
N ILE A 55 10.08 -2.15 8.68
CA ILE A 55 9.18 -1.47 7.74
C ILE A 55 7.80 -2.13 7.72
N THR A 56 7.70 -3.43 7.98
CA THR A 56 6.40 -4.10 8.08
C THR A 56 5.54 -3.57 9.22
N GLU A 57 6.14 -3.19 10.36
CA GLU A 57 5.41 -2.53 11.45
C GLU A 57 4.90 -1.14 11.04
N TYR A 58 5.74 -0.33 10.40
CA TYR A 58 5.36 1.01 9.92
C TYR A 58 4.34 0.98 8.78
N LEU A 59 4.28 -0.11 8.01
CA LEU A 59 3.33 -0.28 6.90
C LEU A 59 1.90 -0.51 7.38
N CYS A 60 1.70 -1.09 8.56
CA CYS A 60 0.37 -1.56 8.96
C CYS A 60 -0.66 -0.41 9.04
N ASP A 61 -0.33 0.72 9.66
CA ASP A 61 -1.28 1.84 9.77
C ASP A 61 -1.59 2.51 8.42
N PRO A 62 -0.59 2.83 7.57
CA PRO A 62 -0.84 3.26 6.19
C PRO A 62 -1.68 2.28 5.38
N LEU A 63 -1.40 0.98 5.49
CA LEU A 63 -2.09 -0.07 4.73
C LEU A 63 -3.57 -0.14 5.13
N GLN A 64 -3.87 -0.12 6.43
CA GLN A 64 -5.25 -0.12 6.94
C GLN A 64 -6.05 1.06 6.39
N ARG A 65 -5.44 2.26 6.34
CA ARG A 65 -6.06 3.45 5.77
C ARG A 65 -6.30 3.28 4.27
N CYS A 66 -5.32 2.76 3.53
CA CYS A 66 -5.40 2.59 2.08
C CYS A 66 -6.42 1.52 1.64
N LEU A 67 -6.70 0.51 2.47
CA LEU A 67 -7.78 -0.45 2.23
C LEU A 67 -9.17 0.21 2.25
N LYS A 68 -9.31 1.35 2.92
CA LYS A 68 -10.55 2.13 3.05
C LYS A 68 -10.49 3.47 2.30
N ASP A 69 -9.53 3.63 1.39
CA ASP A 69 -9.33 4.87 0.64
C ASP A 69 -10.50 5.15 -0.30
N ASP A 70 -10.82 6.42 -0.55
CA ASP A 70 -11.88 6.81 -1.49
C ASP A 70 -11.55 6.40 -2.93
N ASP A 71 -10.27 6.38 -3.30
CA ASP A 71 -9.84 6.08 -4.65
C ASP A 71 -9.65 4.56 -4.87
N PRO A 72 -10.33 3.96 -5.87
CA PRO A 72 -10.25 2.53 -6.12
C PRO A 72 -8.85 2.06 -6.55
N TYR A 73 -8.03 2.95 -7.13
CA TYR A 73 -6.64 2.64 -7.47
C TYR A 73 -5.80 2.40 -6.21
N VAL A 74 -6.05 3.16 -5.14
CA VAL A 74 -5.38 2.96 -3.85
C VAL A 74 -5.85 1.66 -3.21
N ARG A 75 -7.17 1.43 -3.12
CA ARG A 75 -7.73 0.20 -2.53
C ARG A 75 -7.25 -1.07 -3.22
N LYS A 76 -7.27 -1.12 -4.56
CA LYS A 76 -6.80 -2.30 -5.31
C LYS A 76 -5.30 -2.54 -5.13
N THR A 77 -4.52 -1.47 -4.89
CA THR A 77 -3.07 -1.57 -4.64
C THR A 77 -2.81 -2.06 -3.22
N ALA A 78 -3.60 -1.60 -2.25
CA ALA A 78 -3.56 -2.06 -0.88
C ALA A 78 -3.92 -3.56 -0.77
N ALA A 79 -4.92 -4.03 -1.53
CA ALA A 79 -5.29 -5.45 -1.56
C ALA A 79 -4.10 -6.37 -1.94
N ILE A 80 -3.35 -6.04 -2.99
CA ILE A 80 -2.14 -6.77 -3.39
C ILE A 80 -1.06 -6.69 -2.30
N CYS A 81 -0.95 -5.54 -1.63
CA CYS A 81 0.03 -5.33 -0.58
C CYS A 81 -0.23 -6.24 0.64
N VAL A 82 -1.50 -6.55 0.94
CA VAL A 82 -1.87 -7.49 2.00
C VAL A 82 -1.34 -8.89 1.72
N ALA A 83 -1.50 -9.42 0.50
CA ALA A 83 -0.94 -10.73 0.13
C ALA A 83 0.59 -10.76 0.30
N LYS A 84 1.28 -9.72 -0.18
CA LYS A 84 2.74 -9.60 0.02
C LYS A 84 3.15 -9.53 1.49
N LEU A 85 2.36 -8.85 2.32
CA LEU A 85 2.63 -8.78 3.75
C LEU A 85 2.42 -10.14 4.42
N TYR A 86 1.43 -10.91 3.96
CA TYR A 86 1.16 -12.27 4.44
C TYR A 86 2.34 -13.21 4.16
N ASP A 87 2.94 -13.14 2.96
CA ASP A 87 4.16 -13.87 2.61
C ASP A 87 5.35 -13.56 3.54
N ILE A 88 5.39 -12.34 4.09
CA ILE A 88 6.48 -11.89 4.97
C ILE A 88 6.18 -12.26 6.42
N ASN A 89 4.96 -12.01 6.89
CA ASN A 89 4.52 -12.24 8.26
C ASN A 89 3.00 -12.45 8.32
N ALA A 90 2.58 -13.71 8.22
CA ALA A 90 1.17 -14.11 8.27
C ALA A 90 0.50 -13.77 9.62
N GLU A 91 1.18 -13.99 10.75
CA GLU A 91 0.67 -13.71 12.10
C GLU A 91 0.30 -12.23 12.26
N LEU A 92 1.15 -11.32 11.76
CA LEU A 92 0.87 -9.89 11.76
C LEU A 92 -0.38 -9.55 10.92
N VAL A 93 -0.60 -10.22 9.79
CA VAL A 93 -1.76 -9.98 8.92
C VAL A 93 -3.06 -10.43 9.60
N GLU A 94 -3.01 -11.55 10.32
CA GLU A 94 -4.13 -12.05 11.12
C GLU A 94 -4.43 -11.13 12.30
N ASP A 95 -3.42 -10.77 13.10
CA ASP A 95 -3.56 -9.93 14.30
C ASP A 95 -4.12 -8.54 13.99
N ARG A 96 -3.74 -7.97 12.84
CA ARG A 96 -4.19 -6.65 12.39
C ARG A 96 -5.56 -6.69 11.69
N GLY A 97 -6.13 -7.88 11.47
CA GLY A 97 -7.43 -8.03 10.81
C GLY A 97 -7.42 -7.65 9.33
N PHE A 98 -6.27 -7.79 8.66
CA PHE A 98 -6.16 -7.48 7.23
C PHE A 98 -6.88 -8.53 6.37
N LEU A 99 -6.97 -9.78 6.81
CA LEU A 99 -7.75 -10.81 6.12
C LEU A 99 -9.23 -10.44 6.04
N GLU A 100 -9.83 -9.99 7.15
CA GLU A 100 -11.22 -9.54 7.16
C GLU A 100 -11.42 -8.31 6.27
N SER A 101 -10.48 -7.35 6.34
CA SER A 101 -10.51 -6.19 5.46
C SER A 101 -10.42 -6.58 3.98
N LEU A 102 -9.66 -7.61 3.63
CA LEU A 102 -9.53 -8.11 2.26
C LEU A 102 -10.80 -8.84 1.79
N LYS A 103 -11.46 -9.58 2.69
CA LYS A 103 -12.77 -10.21 2.43
C LYS A 103 -13.85 -9.16 2.18
N ASP A 104 -13.85 -8.06 2.95
CA ASP A 104 -14.78 -6.94 2.74
C ASP A 104 -14.64 -6.34 1.34
N LEU A 105 -13.41 -6.27 0.80
CA LEU A 105 -13.13 -5.75 -0.54
C LEU A 105 -13.68 -6.63 -1.69
N ILE A 106 -14.10 -7.87 -1.41
CA ILE A 106 -14.83 -8.68 -2.41
C ILE A 106 -16.18 -8.03 -2.75
N SER A 107 -16.75 -7.28 -1.81
CA SER A 107 -18.01 -6.56 -1.98
C SER A 107 -17.81 -5.10 -2.43
N ASP A 108 -16.61 -4.72 -2.89
CA ASP A 108 -16.32 -3.36 -3.34
C ASP A 108 -17.13 -2.99 -4.59
N ASN A 109 -17.53 -1.72 -4.68
CA ASN A 109 -18.26 -1.17 -5.83
C ASN A 109 -17.41 -1.15 -7.12
N ASN A 110 -16.08 -1.19 -7.01
CA ASN A 110 -15.19 -1.15 -8.16
C ASN A 110 -14.70 -2.57 -8.54
N PRO A 111 -14.98 -3.03 -9.78
CA PRO A 111 -14.59 -4.38 -10.23
C PRO A 111 -13.08 -4.65 -10.19
N MET A 112 -12.24 -3.62 -10.37
CA MET A 112 -10.78 -3.79 -10.31
C MET A 112 -10.28 -4.03 -8.88
N VAL A 113 -10.98 -3.47 -7.88
CA VAL A 113 -10.68 -3.72 -6.47
C VAL A 113 -11.07 -5.15 -6.13
N VAL A 114 -12.28 -5.58 -6.52
CA VAL A 114 -12.77 -6.95 -6.33
C VAL A 114 -11.83 -7.97 -6.97
N ALA A 115 -11.42 -7.76 -8.23
CA ALA A 115 -10.51 -8.66 -8.92
C ALA A 115 -9.17 -8.83 -8.18
N ASN A 116 -8.59 -7.73 -7.68
CA ASN A 116 -7.34 -7.77 -6.92
C ASN A 116 -7.52 -8.39 -5.53
N ALA A 117 -8.66 -8.15 -4.86
CA ALA A 117 -8.96 -8.76 -3.57
C ALA A 117 -9.11 -10.29 -3.70
N VAL A 118 -9.81 -10.76 -4.73
CA VAL A 118 -9.94 -12.19 -5.02
C VAL A 118 -8.58 -12.81 -5.36
N ALA A 119 -7.77 -12.15 -6.19
CA ALA A 119 -6.43 -12.64 -6.51
C ALA A 119 -5.54 -12.74 -5.27
N ALA A 120 -5.56 -11.71 -4.41
CA ALA A 120 -4.80 -11.70 -3.16
C ALA A 120 -5.27 -12.80 -2.19
N LEU A 121 -6.58 -13.04 -2.07
CA LEU A 121 -7.11 -14.13 -1.24
C LEU A 121 -6.75 -15.51 -1.79
N ALA A 122 -6.76 -15.70 -3.11
CA ALA A 122 -6.35 -16.94 -3.74
C ALA A 122 -4.86 -17.23 -3.48
N GLU A 123 -4.01 -16.22 -3.60
CA GLU A 123 -2.57 -16.33 -3.29
C GLU A 123 -2.33 -16.68 -1.81
N ILE A 124 -3.08 -16.08 -0.89
CA ILE A 124 -3.02 -16.41 0.54
C ILE A 124 -3.50 -17.84 0.82
N GLN A 125 -4.50 -18.33 0.10
CA GLN A 125 -5.04 -19.69 0.27
C GLN A 125 -4.08 -20.78 -0.25
N ASP A 126 -3.30 -20.47 -1.29
CA ASP A 126 -2.37 -21.42 -1.91
C ASP A 126 -1.01 -21.53 -1.16
N ASN A 127 -0.74 -20.63 -0.22
CA ASN A 127 0.43 -20.66 0.69
C ASN A 127 0.20 -21.52 1.93
#